data_AF-A0A7T1IAL1-F1
#
_entry.id   AF-A0A7T1IAL1-F1
#
_cell.length_a   1.000
_cell.length_b   1.000
_cell.length_c   1.000
_cell.angle_alpha   90.00
_cell.angle_beta   90.00
_cell.angle_gamma   90.00
#
_symmetry.space_group_name_H-M   'P 1'
#
loop_
_entity.id
_entity.type
_entity.pdbx_description
1 polymer ?
#
loop_
_entity_poly.entity_id
_entity_poly.type
_entity_poly.pdbx_seq_one_letter_code
_entity_poly.pdbx_strand_id
1 'polypeptide(L)'
;MDQRAGTGKLLAPLLPPLLALLLISCNGAKRQQQQAAELRQRQLTAMLSRCRSQQATVRQQVENLASTNVRLSRLSLQTYTSLPRPPAPDPELLARFTREDQELELERHGQALERWRQADRAGKRRWQEQQQARRGALIAGREQALAELSRLGVAPTAEARAAWSSCDQAQLEALKSAQAGLVLQRGR
;
A
#
# COMPACT_ATOMS: atom_id res chain seq x y z
N MET A 1 29.24 -55.10 -72.32
CA MET A 1 27.84 -55.49 -72.62
C MET A 1 27.48 -56.57 -71.61
N ASP A 2 26.99 -56.23 -70.43
CA ASP A 2 25.65 -55.73 -70.07
C ASP A 2 24.76 -56.84 -69.51
N GLN A 3 24.20 -56.51 -68.33
CA GLN A 3 22.95 -56.99 -67.71
C GLN A 3 22.89 -58.26 -66.82
N ARG A 4 22.71 -57.96 -65.51
CA ARG A 4 21.59 -58.32 -64.58
C ARG A 4 21.31 -59.82 -64.32
N ALA A 5 20.98 -60.31 -63.12
CA ALA A 5 20.45 -59.79 -61.84
C ALA A 5 20.90 -60.75 -60.71
N GLY A 6 20.96 -60.46 -59.40
CA GLY A 6 20.30 -59.45 -58.61
C GLY A 6 19.15 -60.04 -57.77
N THR A 7 19.41 -60.82 -56.71
CA THR A 7 18.52 -60.99 -55.54
C THR A 7 19.19 -61.78 -54.41
N GLY A 8 19.20 -61.21 -53.20
CA GLY A 8 19.67 -61.87 -51.98
C GLY A 8 19.51 -60.95 -50.77
N LYS A 9 18.26 -60.52 -50.50
CA LYS A 9 17.86 -59.86 -49.25
C LYS A 9 18.06 -60.82 -48.08
N LEU A 10 18.56 -60.33 -46.94
CA LEU A 10 17.90 -60.47 -45.63
C LEU A 10 18.39 -59.33 -44.71
N LEU A 11 17.62 -58.24 -44.71
CA LEU A 11 17.58 -57.25 -43.64
C LEU A 11 16.93 -57.91 -42.42
N ALA A 12 17.62 -57.90 -41.28
CA ALA A 12 17.00 -58.13 -39.98
C ALA A 12 16.37 -56.82 -39.46
N PRO A 13 15.17 -56.86 -38.87
CA PRO A 13 14.35 -55.69 -38.61
C PRO A 13 14.75 -54.90 -37.36
N LEU A 14 14.43 -53.61 -37.47
CA LEU A 14 14.28 -52.55 -36.47
C LEU A 14 13.54 -52.96 -35.16
N LEU A 15 13.99 -52.34 -34.06
CA LEU A 15 13.28 -51.95 -32.81
C LEU A 15 11.73 -51.95 -32.89
N PRO A 16 10.98 -52.29 -31.79
CA PRO A 16 11.03 -51.49 -30.55
C PRO A 16 10.65 -52.18 -29.20
N PRO A 17 11.42 -51.99 -28.11
CA PRO A 17 10.91 -52.07 -26.73
C PRO A 17 10.48 -50.68 -26.20
N LEU A 18 10.15 -49.73 -27.08
CA LEU A 18 9.82 -48.33 -26.71
C LEU A 18 8.36 -48.11 -26.26
N LEU A 19 7.47 -49.06 -26.50
CA LEU A 19 6.04 -48.93 -26.14
C LEU A 19 5.74 -49.23 -24.66
N ALA A 20 6.53 -50.07 -24.00
CA ALA A 20 6.34 -50.38 -22.58
C ALA A 20 6.79 -49.24 -21.63
N LEU A 21 7.74 -48.41 -22.06
CA LEU A 21 8.21 -47.23 -21.30
C LEU A 21 7.20 -46.06 -21.33
N LEU A 22 6.34 -45.98 -22.35
CA LEU A 22 5.31 -44.93 -22.46
C LEU A 22 4.14 -45.14 -21.49
N LEU A 23 3.74 -46.39 -21.21
CA LEU A 23 2.63 -46.71 -20.31
C LEU A 23 3.01 -46.62 -18.81
N ILE A 24 4.28 -46.90 -18.47
CA ILE A 24 4.80 -46.73 -17.11
C ILE A 24 5.01 -45.24 -16.79
N SER A 25 5.42 -44.44 -17.78
CA SER A 25 5.55 -42.98 -17.67
C SER A 25 4.19 -42.27 -17.48
N CYS A 26 3.11 -42.76 -18.10
CA CYS A 26 1.78 -42.14 -18.00
C CYS A 26 1.14 -42.31 -16.61
N ASN A 27 1.34 -43.44 -15.95
CA ASN A 27 0.92 -43.65 -14.55
C ASN A 27 1.79 -42.85 -13.57
N GLY A 28 3.08 -42.69 -13.86
CA GLY A 28 3.98 -41.82 -13.11
C GLY A 28 3.55 -40.35 -13.18
N ALA A 29 3.20 -39.86 -14.37
CA ALA A 29 2.72 -38.50 -14.58
C ALA A 29 1.39 -38.23 -13.86
N LYS A 30 0.43 -39.17 -13.88
CA LYS A 30 -0.81 -39.05 -13.09
C LYS A 30 -0.56 -39.06 -11.58
N ARG A 31 0.30 -39.96 -11.08
CA ARG A 31 0.68 -39.99 -9.66
C ARG A 31 1.42 -38.71 -9.24
N GLN A 32 2.30 -38.18 -10.08
CA GLN A 32 2.95 -36.89 -9.85
C GLN A 32 1.95 -35.72 -9.83
N GLN A 33 0.99 -35.68 -10.75
CA GLN A 33 -0.06 -34.66 -10.75
C GLN A 33 -0.95 -34.74 -9.50
N GLN A 34 -1.33 -35.95 -9.08
CA GLN A 34 -2.09 -36.17 -7.84
C GLN A 34 -1.30 -35.72 -6.61
N GLN A 35 -0.03 -36.13 -6.49
CA GLN A 35 0.84 -35.70 -5.40
C GLN A 35 1.05 -34.18 -5.38
N ALA A 36 1.25 -33.55 -6.54
CA ALA A 36 1.36 -32.11 -6.65
C ALA A 36 0.06 -31.38 -6.24
N ALA A 37 -1.10 -31.92 -6.62
CA ALA A 37 -2.40 -31.39 -6.23
C ALA A 37 -2.63 -31.49 -4.72
N GLU A 38 -2.32 -32.64 -4.12
CA GLU A 38 -2.43 -32.84 -2.66
C GLU A 38 -1.52 -31.89 -1.88
N LEU A 39 -0.26 -31.72 -2.31
CA LEU A 39 0.66 -30.76 -1.70
C LEU A 39 0.15 -29.33 -1.81
N ARG A 40 -0.40 -28.94 -2.97
CA ARG A 40 -1.01 -27.62 -3.18
C ARG A 40 -2.19 -27.41 -2.23
N GLN A 41 -3.04 -28.43 -2.06
CA GLN A 41 -4.20 -28.37 -1.20
C GLN A 41 -3.80 -28.27 0.28
N ARG A 42 -2.82 -29.05 0.76
CA ARG A 42 -2.29 -28.94 2.13
C ARG A 42 -1.75 -27.55 2.41
N GLN A 43 -0.99 -26.98 1.48
CA GLN A 43 -0.45 -25.63 1.61
C GLN A 43 -1.56 -24.57 1.66
N LEU A 44 -2.61 -24.71 0.85
CA LEU A 44 -3.74 -23.78 0.84
C LEU A 44 -4.53 -23.86 2.16
N THR A 45 -4.81 -25.06 2.66
CA THR A 45 -5.48 -25.27 3.96
C THR A 45 -4.68 -24.67 5.11
N ALA A 46 -3.36 -24.85 5.12
CA ALA A 46 -2.48 -24.24 6.13
C ALA A 46 -2.49 -22.70 6.07
N MET A 47 -2.54 -22.12 4.86
CA MET A 47 -2.64 -20.68 4.67
C MET A 47 -4.00 -20.14 5.15
N LEU A 48 -5.10 -20.83 4.82
CA LEU A 48 -6.45 -20.45 5.28
C LEU A 48 -6.58 -20.54 6.80
N SER A 49 -6.02 -21.57 7.44
CA SER A 49 -6.07 -21.69 8.91
C SER A 49 -5.31 -20.54 9.58
N ARG A 50 -4.14 -20.17 9.03
CA ARG A 50 -3.37 -19.00 9.49
C ARG A 50 -4.11 -17.69 9.27
N CYS A 51 -4.74 -17.52 8.11
CA CYS A 51 -5.54 -16.33 7.84
C CYS A 51 -6.65 -16.18 8.86
N ARG A 52 -7.44 -17.24 9.08
CA ARG A 52 -8.55 -17.23 10.03
C ARG A 52 -8.09 -16.97 11.47
N SER A 53 -6.94 -17.53 11.88
CA SER A 53 -6.41 -17.29 13.23
C SER A 53 -5.91 -15.87 13.44
N GLN A 54 -5.51 -15.17 12.38
CA GLN A 54 -4.98 -13.80 12.44
C GLN A 54 -5.98 -12.73 11.95
N GLN A 55 -7.15 -13.14 11.47
CA GLN A 55 -8.08 -12.28 10.72
C GLN A 55 -8.50 -11.04 11.49
N ALA A 56 -8.80 -11.17 12.79
CA ALA A 56 -9.18 -10.04 13.63
C ALA A 56 -8.07 -8.98 13.70
N THR A 57 -6.82 -9.41 13.94
CA THR A 57 -5.66 -8.52 14.00
C THR A 57 -5.40 -7.87 12.63
N VAL A 58 -5.48 -8.63 11.54
CA VAL A 58 -5.30 -8.08 10.18
C VAL A 58 -6.36 -7.03 9.87
N ARG A 59 -7.64 -7.31 10.13
CA ARG A 59 -8.74 -6.35 9.92
C ARG A 59 -8.50 -5.07 10.70
N GLN A 60 -8.15 -5.17 11.98
CA GLN A 60 -7.85 -4.02 12.81
C GLN A 60 -6.73 -3.16 12.23
N GLN A 61 -5.63 -3.77 11.75
CA GLN A 61 -4.53 -3.01 11.18
C GLN A 61 -4.88 -2.37 9.82
N VAL A 62 -5.69 -3.05 9.00
CA VAL A 62 -6.19 -2.49 7.73
C VAL A 62 -7.10 -1.29 7.98
N GLU A 63 -8.01 -1.37 8.95
CA GLU A 63 -8.88 -0.26 9.36
C GLU A 63 -8.11 0.90 9.97
N ASN A 64 -7.13 0.62 10.83
CA ASN A 64 -6.21 1.62 11.39
C ASN A 64 -5.47 2.37 10.28
N LEU A 65 -4.98 1.64 9.27
CA LEU A 65 -4.29 2.24 8.15
C LEU A 65 -5.23 3.10 7.29
N ALA A 66 -6.44 2.61 6.99
CA ALA A 66 -7.44 3.35 6.24
C ALA A 66 -7.85 4.65 6.96
N SER A 67 -8.16 4.56 8.26
CA SER A 67 -8.52 5.73 9.07
C SER A 67 -7.36 6.73 9.20
N THR A 68 -6.13 6.25 9.35
CA THR A 68 -4.93 7.11 9.37
C THR A 68 -4.74 7.85 8.05
N ASN A 69 -4.94 7.19 6.91
CA ASN A 69 -4.86 7.83 5.59
C ASN A 69 -5.93 8.92 5.44
N VAL A 70 -7.18 8.64 5.85
CA VAL A 70 -8.26 9.65 5.83
C VAL A 70 -7.89 10.86 6.70
N ARG A 71 -7.32 10.62 7.90
CA ARG A 71 -6.86 11.68 8.80
C ARG A 71 -5.73 12.49 8.18
N LEU A 72 -4.76 11.86 7.51
CA LEU A 72 -3.69 12.54 6.79
C LEU A 72 -4.23 13.42 5.66
N SER A 73 -5.17 12.91 4.86
CA SER A 73 -5.82 13.69 3.79
C SER A 73 -6.57 14.89 4.36
N ARG A 74 -7.38 14.69 5.42
CA ARG A 74 -8.07 15.81 6.09
C ARG A 74 -7.09 16.83 6.67
N LEU A 75 -6.00 16.39 7.27
CA LEU A 75 -4.97 17.28 7.81
C LEU A 75 -4.33 18.13 6.71
N SER A 76 -4.09 17.56 5.52
CA SER A 76 -3.53 18.31 4.38
C SER A 76 -4.44 19.41 3.83
N LEU A 77 -5.74 19.36 4.11
CA LEU A 77 -6.71 20.38 3.71
C LEU A 77 -6.84 21.52 4.73
N GLN A 78 -6.24 21.38 5.92
CA GLN A 78 -6.32 22.42 6.93
C GLN A 78 -5.42 23.60 6.58
N THR A 79 -5.96 24.80 6.70
CA THR A 79 -5.25 26.05 6.49
C THR A 79 -5.24 26.87 7.77
N TYR A 80 -4.23 27.74 7.90
CA TYR A 80 -4.16 28.69 9.00
C TYR A 80 -5.19 29.81 8.79
N THR A 81 -6.01 30.07 9.80
CA THR A 81 -6.88 31.24 9.85
C THR A 81 -6.19 32.36 10.62
N SER A 82 -5.93 33.47 9.94
CA SER A 82 -5.31 34.65 10.56
C SER A 82 -6.22 35.28 11.61
N LEU A 83 -5.60 35.93 12.59
CA LEU A 83 -6.31 36.74 13.57
C LEU A 83 -7.03 37.91 12.89
N PRO A 84 -8.21 38.33 13.38
CA PRO A 84 -8.88 39.52 12.88
C PRO A 84 -7.96 40.73 12.97
N ARG A 85 -7.76 41.41 11.84
CA ARG A 85 -6.93 42.61 11.77
C ARG A 85 -7.65 43.77 12.45
N PRO A 86 -6.94 44.62 13.23
CA PRO A 86 -7.49 45.85 13.74
C PRO A 86 -8.09 46.69 12.60
N PRO A 87 -9.34 47.18 12.75
CA PRO A 87 -9.94 48.05 11.76
C PRO A 87 -9.21 49.40 11.74
N ALA A 88 -9.17 50.02 10.57
CA ALA A 88 -8.69 51.38 10.46
C ALA A 88 -9.61 52.33 11.26
N PRO A 89 -9.08 53.41 11.86
CA PRO A 89 -9.92 54.43 12.45
C PRO A 89 -10.87 55.03 11.41
N ASP A 90 -12.10 55.32 11.82
CA ASP A 90 -13.11 55.91 10.94
C ASP A 90 -12.71 57.35 10.58
N PRO A 91 -12.59 57.70 9.28
CA PRO A 91 -12.23 59.05 8.85
C PRO A 91 -13.24 60.11 9.30
N GLU A 92 -14.54 59.79 9.36
CA GLU A 92 -15.57 60.76 9.80
C GLU A 92 -15.46 61.05 11.30
N LEU A 93 -15.06 60.06 12.09
CA LEU A 93 -14.79 60.22 13.51
C LEU A 93 -13.48 60.99 13.74
N LEU A 94 -12.42 60.64 13.01
CA LEU A 94 -11.13 61.33 13.08
C LEU A 94 -11.26 62.83 12.77
N ALA A 95 -12.08 63.19 11.78
CA ALA A 95 -12.32 64.59 11.39
C ALA A 95 -12.95 65.44 12.51
N ARG A 96 -13.53 64.82 13.55
CA ARG A 96 -14.10 65.53 14.71
C ARG A 96 -13.07 65.84 15.79
N PHE A 97 -11.89 65.22 15.73
CA PHE A 97 -10.83 65.40 16.71
C PHE A 97 -9.90 66.56 16.35
N THR A 98 -9.19 67.07 17.36
CA THR A 98 -8.07 67.98 17.14
C THR A 98 -6.96 67.28 16.36
N ARG A 99 -6.04 68.05 15.78
CA ARG A 99 -4.94 67.47 15.00
C ARG A 99 -4.06 66.56 15.87
N GLU A 100 -3.75 66.99 17.08
CA GLU A 100 -2.93 66.26 18.03
C GLU A 100 -3.61 64.93 18.43
N ASP A 101 -4.92 64.95 18.65
CA ASP A 101 -5.70 63.75 18.94
C ASP A 101 -5.77 62.80 17.73
N GLN A 102 -5.86 63.33 16.51
CA GLN A 102 -5.79 62.51 15.29
C GLN A 102 -4.45 61.78 15.18
N GLU A 103 -3.34 62.49 15.41
CA GLU A 103 -1.99 61.91 15.39
C GLU A 103 -1.85 60.79 16.44
N LEU A 104 -2.37 61.03 17.65
CA LEU A 104 -2.36 60.04 18.73
C LEU A 104 -3.22 58.80 18.40
N GLU A 105 -4.41 58.96 17.81
CA GLU A 105 -5.26 57.84 17.40
C GLU A 105 -4.60 57.01 16.28
N LEU A 106 -3.96 57.68 15.31
CA LEU A 106 -3.19 57.01 14.27
C LEU A 106 -1.99 56.25 14.84
N GLU A 107 -1.30 56.82 15.83
CA GLU A 107 -0.20 56.15 16.53
C GLU A 107 -0.70 54.90 17.27
N ARG A 108 -1.80 55.01 18.03
CA ARG A 108 -2.43 53.89 18.74
C ARG A 108 -2.82 52.77 17.78
N HIS A 109 -3.41 53.12 16.64
CA HIS A 109 -3.74 52.16 15.59
C HIS A 109 -2.48 51.51 14.99
N GLY A 110 -1.42 52.29 14.75
CA GLY A 110 -0.12 51.77 14.29
C GLY A 110 0.48 50.75 15.26
N GLN A 111 0.47 51.06 16.57
CA GLN A 111 0.90 50.14 17.62
C GLN A 111 0.02 48.88 17.68
N ALA A 112 -1.30 49.03 17.52
CA ALA A 112 -2.23 47.90 17.49
C ALA A 112 -1.96 46.96 16.29
N LEU A 113 -1.67 47.52 15.11
CA LEU A 113 -1.28 46.74 13.94
C LEU A 113 0.01 45.96 14.17
N GLU A 114 1.02 46.56 14.80
CA GLU A 114 2.28 45.87 15.03
C GLU A 114 2.11 44.72 16.05
N ARG A 115 1.38 44.95 17.14
CA ARG A 115 1.01 43.89 18.09
C ARG A 115 0.24 42.77 17.41
N TRP A 116 -0.73 43.10 16.56
CA TRP A 116 -1.49 42.11 15.78
C TRP A 116 -0.58 41.29 14.86
N ARG A 117 0.33 41.91 14.10
CA ARG A 117 1.27 41.18 13.22
C ARG A 117 2.15 40.23 14.01
N GLN A 118 2.67 40.66 15.15
CA GLN A 118 3.49 39.82 16.01
C GLN A 118 2.71 38.61 16.53
N ALA A 119 1.48 38.85 17.00
CA ALA A 119 0.59 37.81 17.48
C ALA A 119 0.18 36.82 16.38
N ASP A 120 -0.17 37.29 15.19
CA ASP A 120 -0.56 36.46 14.04
C ASP A 120 0.60 35.60 13.56
N ARG A 121 1.81 36.18 13.43
CA ARG A 121 3.03 35.42 13.10
C ARG A 121 3.33 34.35 14.16
N ALA A 122 3.18 34.67 15.44
CA ALA A 122 3.38 33.70 16.52
C ALA A 122 2.31 32.60 16.48
N GLY A 123 1.06 32.95 16.21
CA GLY A 123 -0.05 32.00 16.01
C GLY A 123 0.22 31.05 14.85
N LYS A 124 0.64 31.59 13.70
CA LYS A 124 0.99 30.81 12.51
C LYS A 124 2.13 29.82 12.80
N ARG A 125 3.18 30.24 13.50
CA ARG A 125 4.29 29.33 13.90
C ARG A 125 3.80 28.17 14.77
N ARG A 126 3.05 28.48 15.83
CA ARG A 126 2.46 27.44 16.71
C ARG A 126 1.56 26.50 15.93
N TRP A 127 0.74 27.02 15.02
CA TRP A 127 -0.10 26.19 14.16
C TRP A 127 0.74 25.27 13.27
N GLN A 128 1.80 25.78 12.64
CA GLN A 128 2.71 24.98 11.81
C GLN A 128 3.39 23.86 12.61
N GLU A 129 3.90 24.15 13.80
CA GLU A 129 4.51 23.16 14.71
C GLU A 129 3.50 22.07 15.08
N GLN A 130 2.27 22.45 15.44
CA GLN A 130 1.20 21.49 15.73
C GLN A 130 0.83 20.64 14.52
N GLN A 131 0.77 21.23 13.31
CA GLN A 131 0.50 20.49 12.08
C GLN A 131 1.60 19.48 11.78
N GLN A 132 2.88 19.87 11.93
CA GLN A 132 4.02 18.98 11.75
C GLN A 132 4.00 17.82 12.76
N ALA A 133 3.77 18.11 14.05
CA ALA A 133 3.67 17.09 15.08
C ALA A 133 2.51 16.10 14.81
N ARG A 134 1.33 16.61 14.46
CA ARG A 134 0.16 15.77 14.09
C ARG A 134 0.45 14.91 12.86
N ARG A 135 1.09 15.48 11.84
CA ARG A 135 1.48 14.75 10.63
C ARG A 135 2.49 13.65 10.94
N GLY A 136 3.51 13.96 11.73
CA GLY A 136 4.53 13.00 12.17
C GLY A 136 3.91 11.83 12.94
N ALA A 137 3.01 12.11 13.89
CA ALA A 137 2.31 11.07 14.65
C ALA A 137 1.45 10.17 13.76
N LEU A 138 0.75 10.73 12.78
CA LEU A 138 -0.05 9.95 11.83
C LEU A 138 0.82 9.10 10.88
N ILE A 139 1.95 9.63 10.40
CA ILE A 139 2.90 8.87 9.57
C ILE A 139 3.47 7.69 10.38
N ALA A 140 3.93 7.95 11.61
CA ALA A 140 4.43 6.89 12.49
C ALA A 140 3.37 5.81 12.75
N GLY A 141 2.11 6.20 13.02
CA GLY A 141 1.01 5.25 13.18
C GLY A 141 0.73 4.42 11.93
N ARG A 142 0.82 5.02 10.73
CA ARG A 142 0.71 4.30 9.45
C ARG A 142 1.84 3.29 9.27
N GLU A 143 3.08 3.68 9.56
CA GLU A 143 4.25 2.82 9.45
C GLU A 143 4.18 1.66 10.44
N GLN A 144 3.73 1.89 11.67
CA GLN A 144 3.50 0.85 12.67
C GLN A 144 2.45 -0.17 12.19
N ALA A 145 1.31 0.29 11.65
CA ALA A 145 0.29 -0.61 11.11
C ALA A 145 0.82 -1.46 9.94
N LEU A 146 1.62 -0.87 9.06
CA LEU A 146 2.28 -1.60 7.96
C LEU A 146 3.32 -2.60 8.46
N ALA A 147 4.09 -2.25 9.50
CA ALA A 147 5.07 -3.14 10.11
C ALA A 147 4.38 -4.34 10.77
N GLU A 148 3.28 -4.13 11.49
CA GLU A 148 2.49 -5.22 12.08
C GLU A 148 1.88 -6.14 11.01
N LEU A 149 1.33 -5.59 9.93
CA LEU A 149 0.86 -6.40 8.80
C LEU A 149 1.99 -7.23 8.18
N SER A 150 3.18 -6.64 8.03
CA SER A 150 4.36 -7.34 7.52
C SER A 150 4.81 -8.46 8.47
N ARG A 151 4.75 -8.24 9.79
CA ARG A 151 5.04 -9.26 10.82
C ARG A 151 4.07 -10.45 10.76
N LEU A 152 2.82 -10.20 10.37
CA LEU A 152 1.80 -11.23 10.12
C LEU A 152 2.00 -11.94 8.76
N GLY A 153 2.98 -11.54 7.96
CA GLY A 153 3.24 -12.10 6.63
C GLY A 153 2.31 -11.56 5.55
N VAL A 154 1.60 -10.46 5.81
CA VAL A 154 0.76 -9.79 4.83
C VAL A 154 1.62 -8.80 4.04
N ALA A 155 1.66 -8.95 2.72
CA ALA A 155 2.39 -8.02 1.85
C ALA A 155 1.77 -6.60 1.92
N PRO A 156 2.56 -5.53 1.71
CA PRO A 156 2.10 -4.15 1.88
C PRO A 156 1.11 -3.67 0.80
N THR A 157 0.77 -4.51 -0.18
CA THR A 157 -0.13 -4.16 -1.28
C THR A 157 -1.59 -4.10 -0.82
N ALA A 158 -2.44 -3.40 -1.57
CA ALA A 158 -3.86 -3.31 -1.24
C ALA A 158 -4.56 -4.66 -1.39
N GLU A 159 -4.18 -5.42 -2.42
CA GLU A 159 -4.73 -6.72 -2.78
C GLU A 159 -4.41 -7.77 -1.70
N ALA A 160 -3.17 -7.77 -1.19
CA ALA A 160 -2.78 -8.67 -0.11
C ALA A 160 -3.56 -8.39 1.18
N ARG A 161 -3.69 -7.11 1.54
CA ARG A 161 -4.47 -6.71 2.72
C ARG A 161 -5.96 -7.07 2.58
N ALA A 162 -6.54 -6.91 1.39
CA ALA A 162 -7.90 -7.33 1.11
C ALA A 162 -8.07 -8.85 1.25
N ALA A 163 -7.20 -9.66 0.64
CA ALA A 163 -7.26 -11.12 0.70
C ALA A 163 -7.10 -11.67 2.13
N TRP A 164 -6.18 -11.09 2.91
CA TRP A 164 -5.95 -11.53 4.29
C TRP A 164 -7.01 -11.03 5.27
N SER A 165 -7.67 -9.90 4.99
CA SER A 165 -8.78 -9.41 5.83
C SER A 165 -10.09 -10.17 5.55
N SER A 166 -10.35 -10.58 4.31
CA SER A 166 -11.51 -11.39 3.93
C SER A 166 -11.29 -12.89 4.20
N CYS A 167 -10.04 -13.35 4.18
CA CYS A 167 -9.66 -14.77 4.10
C CYS A 167 -10.30 -15.49 2.91
N ASP A 168 -10.44 -14.79 1.79
CA ASP A 168 -10.93 -15.36 0.54
C ASP A 168 -9.88 -16.32 -0.06
N GLN A 169 -10.30 -17.57 -0.28
CA GLN A 169 -9.42 -18.62 -0.76
C GLN A 169 -8.86 -18.34 -2.17
N ALA A 170 -9.70 -17.85 -3.08
CA ALA A 170 -9.30 -17.60 -4.46
C ALA A 170 -8.29 -16.45 -4.53
N GLN A 171 -8.49 -15.40 -3.72
CA GLN A 171 -7.57 -14.27 -3.62
C GLN A 171 -6.23 -14.67 -2.98
N LEU A 172 -6.24 -15.46 -1.91
CA LEU A 172 -5.01 -15.95 -1.28
C LEU A 172 -4.21 -16.86 -2.22
N GLU A 173 -4.89 -17.71 -2.98
CA GLU A 173 -4.26 -18.56 -3.99
C GLU A 173 -3.64 -17.73 -5.14
N ALA A 174 -4.36 -16.72 -5.63
CA ALA A 174 -3.86 -15.80 -6.66
C ALA A 174 -2.59 -15.06 -6.22
N LEU A 175 -2.53 -14.60 -4.95
CA LEU A 175 -1.35 -13.94 -4.38
C LEU A 175 -0.12 -14.87 -4.36
N LYS A 176 -0.34 -16.12 -3.99
CA LYS A 176 0.73 -17.13 -3.96
C LYS A 176 1.26 -17.42 -5.37
N SER A 177 0.36 -17.55 -6.35
CA SER A 177 0.74 -17.74 -7.75
C SER A 177 1.49 -16.53 -8.32
N ALA A 178 1.08 -15.31 -7.98
CA ALA A 178 1.76 -14.08 -8.40
C ALA A 178 3.18 -13.97 -7.81
N GLN A 179 3.37 -14.34 -6.54
CA GLN A 179 4.70 -14.37 -5.91
C GLN A 179 5.63 -15.41 -6.56
N ALA A 180 5.11 -16.59 -6.92
CA ALA A 180 5.89 -17.61 -7.60
C ALA A 180 6.35 -17.17 -9.00
N GLY A 181 5.53 -16.41 -9.74
CA GLY A 181 5.89 -15.87 -11.05
C GLY A 181 6.98 -14.79 -11.00
N LEU A 182 6.99 -13.95 -9.96
CA LEU A 182 7.99 -12.89 -9.77
C LEU A 182 9.40 -13.44 -9.45
N VAL A 183 9.49 -14.55 -8.70
CA VAL A 183 10.76 -15.20 -8.37
C VAL A 183 11.42 -15.79 -9.64
N LEU A 184 10.63 -16.31 -10.57
CA LEU A 184 11.11 -16.86 -11.84
C LEU A 184 11.61 -15.80 -12.82
N GLN A 185 11.13 -14.55 -12.74
CA GLN A 185 11.60 -13.46 -13.60
C GLN A 185 12.88 -12.78 -13.11
N ARG A 186 13.18 -12.83 -11.80
CA ARG A 186 14.41 -12.25 -11.24
C ARG A 186 15.64 -13.15 -11.33
N GLY A 187 15.46 -14.42 -11.68
CA GLY A 187 16.54 -15.40 -11.84
C GLY A 187 17.05 -15.58 -13.28
N ARG A 188 16.73 -14.64 -14.19
CA ARG A 188 17.26 -14.60 -15.56
C ARG A 188 18.15 -13.38 -15.75
#